data_AF-A0A2X3GSX8-F1
#
_entry.id   AF-A0A2X3GSX8-F1
#
_cell.length_a   1.000
_cell.length_b   1.000
_cell.length_c   1.000
_cell.angle_alpha   90.00
_cell.angle_beta   90.00
_cell.angle_gamma   90.00
#
_symmetry.space_group_name_H-M   'P 1'
#
loop_
_entity.id
_entity.type
_entity.pdbx_description
1 polymer ?
#
loop_
_entity_poly.entity_id
_entity_poly.type
_entity_poly.pdbx_seq_one_letter_code
_entity_poly.pdbx_strand_id
1 'polypeptide(L)'
;MTDPTKYQDLRVGRIDAILVGPSGGVGSGEKTNNTLAVTGEAFSRQEAGVALRKGNDDLLKAVDGAIADMQKDGSLKALSEKWFGADVTK
;
A
#
# COMPACT_ATOMS: atom_id res chain seq x y z
N MET A 1 8.98 4.68 4.13
CA MET A 1 10.05 4.28 5.06
C MET A 1 10.02 2.77 5.19
N THR A 2 10.85 2.08 4.40
CA THR A 2 10.97 0.62 4.48
C THR A 2 11.81 0.34 5.71
N ASP A 3 11.21 -0.18 6.78
CA ASP A 3 11.98 -0.62 7.96
C ASP A 3 12.84 -1.81 7.53
N PRO A 4 14.18 -1.67 7.44
CA PRO A 4 15.05 -2.74 6.97
C PRO A 4 15.20 -3.85 8.02
N THR A 5 14.92 -3.56 9.29
CA THR A 5 15.19 -4.44 10.42
C THR A 5 14.30 -5.69 10.39
N LYS A 6 13.01 -5.52 10.09
CA LYS A 6 12.05 -6.64 10.02
C LYS A 6 12.39 -7.68 8.95
N TYR A 7 12.93 -7.25 7.82
CA TYR A 7 13.33 -8.16 6.74
C TYR A 7 14.65 -8.87 7.05
N GLN A 8 15.58 -8.19 7.72
CA GLN A 8 16.82 -8.79 8.18
C GLN A 8 16.56 -9.83 9.26
N ASP A 9 15.71 -9.53 10.24
CA ASP A 9 15.37 -10.46 11.33
C ASP A 9 14.67 -11.73 10.82
N LEU A 10 13.79 -11.60 9.81
CA LEU A 10 13.18 -12.73 9.13
C LEU A 10 14.21 -13.55 8.33
N ARG A 11 15.15 -12.89 7.64
CA ARG A 11 16.20 -13.57 6.86
C ARG A 11 17.18 -14.35 7.72
N VAL A 12 17.56 -13.83 8.88
CA VAL A 12 18.49 -14.51 9.79
C VAL A 12 17.79 -15.48 10.74
N GLY A 13 16.48 -15.70 10.59
CA GLY A 13 15.71 -16.66 11.38
C GLY A 13 15.46 -16.24 12.83
N ARG A 14 15.52 -14.94 13.14
CA ARG A 14 15.15 -14.43 14.47
C ARG A 14 13.62 -14.45 14.67
N ILE A 15 12.87 -14.35 13.58
CA ILE A 15 11.41 -14.40 13.53
C ILE A 15 10.99 -15.24 12.32
N ASP A 16 9.85 -15.92 12.41
CA ASP A 16 9.36 -16.82 11.36
C ASP A 16 8.43 -16.15 10.35
N ALA A 17 7.82 -15.01 10.72
CA ALA A 17 6.90 -14.27 9.87
C ALA A 17 6.84 -12.78 10.22
N ILE A 18 6.50 -11.95 9.24
CA ILE A 18 6.18 -10.54 9.41
C ILE A 18 4.84 -10.23 8.73
N LEU A 19 4.01 -9.41 9.37
CA LEU A 19 2.83 -8.84 8.71
C LEU A 19 3.28 -7.61 7.90
N VAL A 20 3.01 -7.62 6.60
CA VAL A 20 3.29 -6.47 5.74
C VAL A 20 2.02 -5.99 5.07
N GLY A 21 1.81 -4.68 5.07
CA GLY A 21 0.70 -4.06 4.35
C GLY A 21 0.83 -4.23 2.83
N PRO A 22 -0.26 -4.00 2.09
CA PRO A 22 -0.31 -4.09 0.63
C PRO A 22 0.63 -3.03 0.03
N SER A 23 1.87 -3.43 -0.18
CA SER A 23 2.86 -2.63 -0.87
C SER A 23 3.33 -3.49 -2.03
N GLY A 24 3.17 -2.99 -3.25
CA GLY A 24 3.50 -3.71 -4.49
C GLY A 24 4.95 -4.17 -4.63
N GLY A 25 5.77 -4.07 -3.58
CA GLY A 25 7.18 -4.48 -3.57
C GLY A 25 7.52 -5.69 -2.69
N VAL A 26 6.59 -6.29 -1.95
CA VAL A 26 6.91 -7.47 -1.10
C VAL A 26 6.78 -8.78 -1.88
N GLY A 27 5.92 -8.83 -2.89
CA GLY A 27 5.83 -9.95 -3.83
C GLY A 27 6.92 -9.94 -4.91
N SER A 28 7.51 -8.79 -5.19
CA SER A 28 8.62 -8.68 -6.15
C SER A 28 9.90 -9.16 -5.47
N GLY A 29 10.27 -10.42 -5.71
CA GLY A 29 11.47 -11.09 -5.19
C GLY A 29 12.78 -10.28 -5.34
N GLU A 30 12.80 -9.23 -6.16
CA GLU A 30 13.88 -8.25 -6.27
C GLU A 30 14.21 -7.53 -4.96
N LYS A 31 13.21 -7.16 -4.13
CA LYS A 31 13.49 -6.45 -2.86
C LYS A 31 13.95 -7.39 -1.74
N THR A 32 13.67 -8.68 -1.89
CA THR A 32 13.95 -9.72 -0.89
C THR A 32 15.04 -10.70 -1.34
N ASN A 33 15.76 -10.45 -2.45
CA ASN A 33 16.72 -11.41 -3.03
C ASN A 33 16.13 -12.82 -3.17
N ASN A 34 14.83 -12.94 -3.47
CA ASN A 34 14.11 -14.21 -3.60
C ASN A 34 14.13 -15.11 -2.34
N THR A 35 14.49 -14.57 -1.17
CA THR A 35 14.58 -15.35 0.08
C THR A 35 13.28 -15.39 0.89
N LEU A 36 12.31 -14.56 0.52
CA LEU A 36 11.04 -14.39 1.25
C LEU A 36 9.87 -14.57 0.28
N ALA A 37 8.84 -15.28 0.75
CA ALA A 37 7.60 -15.51 0.02
C ALA A 37 6.40 -14.96 0.82
N VAL A 38 5.41 -14.42 0.11
CA VAL A 38 4.11 -14.07 0.69
C VAL A 38 3.27 -15.35 0.74
N THR A 39 2.65 -15.63 1.88
CA THR A 39 1.81 -16.82 2.11
C THR A 39 0.52 -16.45 2.83
N GLY A 40 -0.53 -17.24 2.60
CA GLY A 40 -1.85 -17.05 3.20
C GLY A 40 -2.75 -16.03 2.49
N GLU A 41 -4.01 -15.97 2.91
CA GLU A 41 -4.95 -14.95 2.48
C GLU A 41 -4.69 -13.61 3.18
N ALA A 42 -5.11 -12.52 2.56
CA ALA A 42 -5.04 -11.21 3.19
C ALA A 42 -5.95 -11.17 4.43
N PHE A 43 -5.37 -10.89 5.60
CA PHE A 43 -6.11 -10.81 6.87
C PHE A 43 -7.23 -9.76 6.85
N SER A 44 -7.01 -8.65 6.14
CA SER A 44 -8.03 -7.61 5.93
C SER A 44 -7.67 -6.79 4.71
N ARG A 45 -8.71 -6.29 4.03
CA ARG A 45 -8.53 -5.16 3.12
C ARG A 45 -8.18 -3.93 3.96
N GLN A 46 -7.09 -3.27 3.61
CA GLN A 46 -6.74 -1.97 4.18
C GLN A 46 -7.01 -0.91 3.13
N GLU A 47 -7.93 0.00 3.43
CA GLU A 47 -8.16 1.17 2.60
C GLU A 47 -7.26 2.32 3.06
N ALA A 48 -6.78 3.10 2.09
CA ALA A 48 -6.04 4.33 2.34
C ALA A 48 -7.01 5.52 2.23
N GLY A 49 -6.92 6.47 3.17
CA GLY A 49 -7.75 7.66 3.18
C GLY A 49 -6.98 8.90 3.64
N VAL A 50 -7.48 10.07 3.27
CA VAL A 50 -6.93 11.35 3.71
C VAL A 50 -7.57 11.73 5.05
N ALA A 51 -6.77 11.78 6.11
CA ALA A 51 -7.27 12.17 7.42
C ALA A 51 -7.49 13.68 7.51
N LEU A 52 -8.72 14.09 7.83
CA LEU A 52 -9.12 15.48 8.00
C LEU A 52 -9.60 15.75 9.44
N ARG A 53 -9.54 17.03 9.86
CA ARG A 53 -10.11 17.47 11.15
C ARG A 53 -11.63 17.29 11.12
N LYS A 54 -12.19 16.71 12.19
CA LYS A 54 -13.65 16.58 12.37
C LYS A 54 -14.34 17.95 12.29
N GLY A 55 -15.49 17.99 11.61
CA GLY A 55 -16.31 19.20 11.43
C GLY A 55 -15.86 20.12 10.29
N ASN A 56 -14.91 19.70 9.45
CA ASN A 56 -14.48 20.46 8.28
C ASN A 56 -15.13 19.89 7.00
N ASP A 57 -16.45 20.05 6.92
CA ASP A 57 -17.28 19.41 5.87
C ASP A 57 -17.00 19.95 4.47
N ASP A 58 -16.61 21.22 4.35
CA ASP A 58 -16.26 21.82 3.06
C ASP A 58 -14.96 21.25 2.50
N LEU A 59 -13.95 21.09 3.35
CA LEU A 59 -12.69 20.46 2.96
C LEU A 59 -12.89 18.98 2.63
N LEU A 60 -13.73 18.28 3.40
CA LEU A 60 -14.09 16.90 3.11
C LEU A 60 -14.70 16.75 1.71
N LYS A 61 -15.72 17.56 1.39
CA LYS A 61 -16.35 17.54 0.06
C LYS A 61 -15.39 17.86 -1.07
N ALA A 62 -14.49 18.83 -0.86
CA ALA A 62 -13.51 19.21 -1.88
C ALA A 62 -12.49 18.09 -2.14
N VAL A 63 -12.00 17.44 -1.08
CA VAL A 63 -11.05 16.32 -1.18
C VAL A 63 -11.72 15.11 -1.83
N ASP A 64 -12.92 14.74 -1.38
CA ASP A 64 -13.67 13.60 -1.94
C ASP A 64 -14.02 13.83 -3.42
N GLY A 65 -14.41 15.06 -3.78
CA GLY A 65 -14.67 15.44 -5.17
C GLY A 65 -13.43 15.32 -6.06
N ALA A 66 -12.30 15.84 -5.61
CA ALA A 66 -11.04 15.73 -6.34
C ALA A 66 -10.61 14.27 -6.54
N ILE A 67 -10.75 13.43 -5.51
CA ILE A 67 -10.43 11.99 -5.61
C ILE A 67 -11.38 11.31 -6.59
N ALA A 68 -12.68 11.61 -6.55
CA ALA A 68 -13.66 11.03 -7.47
C ALA A 68 -13.39 11.44 -8.92
N ASP A 69 -12.97 12.68 -9.17
CA ASP A 69 -12.62 13.13 -10.51
C ASP A 69 -11.33 12.47 -11.01
N MET A 70 -10.33 12.28 -10.13
CA MET A 70 -9.11 11.53 -10.45
C MET A 70 -9.34 10.03 -10.71
N GLN A 71 -10.37 9.46 -10.09
CA GLN A 71 -10.80 8.09 -10.39
C GLN A 71 -11.48 7.99 -11.75
N LYS A 72 -12.33 8.96 -12.10
CA LYS A 72 -13.04 8.99 -13.38
C LYS A 72 -12.12 9.29 -14.56
N ASP A 73 -11.17 10.21 -14.40
CA ASP A 73 -10.24 10.59 -15.46
C ASP A 73 -9.07 9.60 -15.62
N GLY A 74 -8.93 8.65 -14.70
CA GLY A 74 -7.91 7.60 -14.73
C GLY A 74 -6.52 8.06 -14.27
N SER A 75 -6.36 9.31 -13.83
CA SER A 75 -5.11 9.83 -13.28
C SER A 75 -4.68 9.11 -12.01
N LEU A 76 -5.65 8.68 -11.18
CA LEU A 76 -5.37 7.91 -9.97
C LEU A 76 -4.80 6.52 -10.32
N LYS A 77 -5.35 5.89 -11.36
CA LYS A 77 -4.84 4.62 -11.88
C LYS A 77 -3.42 4.78 -12.45
N ALA A 78 -3.18 5.83 -13.24
CA ALA A 78 -1.85 6.11 -13.80
C ALA A 78 -0.80 6.36 -12.70
N LEU A 79 -1.16 7.06 -11.62
CA LEU A 79 -0.31 7.22 -10.44
C LEU A 79 -0.04 5.88 -9.75
N SER A 80 -1.08 5.05 -9.61
CA SER A 80 -0.95 3.73 -9.01
C SER A 80 0.02 2.84 -9.77
N GLU A 81 -0.14 2.73 -11.09
CA GLU A 81 0.74 1.93 -11.94
C GLU A 81 2.18 2.47 -11.90
N LYS A 82 2.36 3.79 -11.93
CA LYS A 82 3.68 4.43 -11.88
C LYS A 82 4.46 4.11 -10.60
N TRP A 83 3.79 4.09 -9.45
CA TRP A 83 4.46 3.95 -8.14
C TRP A 83 4.43 2.54 -7.57
N PHE A 84 3.42 1.73 -7.93
CA PHE A 84 3.21 0.39 -7.39
C PHE A 84 3.28 -0.72 -8.45
N GLY A 85 3.37 -0.38 -9.75
CA GLY A 85 3.40 -1.36 -10.84
C GLY A 85 2.07 -2.08 -11.08
N ALA A 86 1.02 -1.70 -10.34
CA ALA A 86 -0.31 -2.27 -10.43
C ALA A 86 -1.36 -1.23 -10.02
N ASP A 87 -2.60 -1.44 -10.45
CA ASP A 87 -3.75 -0.64 -10.00
C ASP A 87 -4.18 -1.11 -8.60
N VAL A 88 -3.81 -0.33 -7.57
CA VAL A 88 -4.16 -0.55 -6.16
C VAL A 88 -5.37 0.30 -5.74
N THR A 89 -6.06 0.92 -6.71
CA THR A 89 -7.21 1.81 -6.46
C THR A 89 -8.55 1.09 -6.57
N LYS A 90 -8.54 -0.21 -6.91
CA LYS A 90 -9.71 -1.08 -7.08
C LYS A 90 -10.00 -1.98 -5.90
#